data_AF-A0A918KLA3-F1
#
_entry.id   AF-A0A918KLA3-F1
#
_cell.length_a   1.000
_cell.length_b   1.000
_cell.length_c   1.000
_cell.angle_alpha   90.00
_cell.angle_beta   90.00
_cell.angle_gamma   90.00
#
_symmetry.space_group_name_H-M   'P 1'
#
loop_
_entity.id
_entity.type
_entity.pdbx_description
1 polymer ?
#
loop_
_entity_poly.entity_id
_entity_poly.type
_entity_poly.pdbx_seq_one_letter_code
_entity_poly.pdbx_strand_id
1 'polypeptide(L)'
;MDWVSYLLSGLGLALLYRLVAANLRGIRANNKKMPHDRGQGRDFTTSQSLHSHDGSTGLAFDRHRKKLRLLYSLGGSPVARTLDYHDLLACEIREDGRTVAKSERAAKIRNPSLGRMPASSGDSPAPSQDDRIGQLELKLILNDPARAQHRVVLLDHPTRRGGPTHRQADADIQHWYRLMKVLIHQADSTETPEPGLRPLTDSGEAV
;
A
#
# COMPACT_ATOMS: atom_id res chain seq x y z
N MET A 1 0.32 -53.11 -28.46
CA MET A 1 0.71 -51.68 -28.55
C MET A 1 -0.49 -50.91 -28.05
N ASP A 2 -0.43 -50.53 -26.78
CA ASP A 2 -1.64 -50.47 -25.96
C ASP A 2 -2.12 -49.03 -25.88
N TRP A 3 -2.98 -48.69 -26.84
CA TRP A 3 -3.67 -47.40 -26.94
C TRP A 3 -4.42 -47.02 -25.65
N VAL A 4 -4.78 -48.00 -24.83
CA VAL A 4 -5.42 -47.82 -23.51
C VAL A 4 -4.49 -47.11 -22.51
N SER A 5 -3.18 -47.35 -22.55
CA SER A 5 -2.21 -46.70 -21.65
C SER A 5 -2.05 -45.21 -21.95
N TYR A 6 -2.13 -44.82 -23.23
CA TYR A 6 -2.07 -43.42 -23.64
C TYR A 6 -3.32 -42.64 -23.22
N LEU A 7 -4.50 -43.25 -23.32
CA LEU A 7 -5.77 -42.64 -22.88
C LEU A 7 -5.81 -42.37 -21.37
N LEU A 8 -5.32 -43.29 -20.55
CA LEU A 8 -5.24 -43.12 -19.10
C LEU A 8 -4.23 -42.02 -18.69
N SER A 9 -3.08 -41.93 -19.38
CA SER A 9 -2.09 -40.88 -19.12
C SER A 9 -2.60 -39.47 -19.49
N GLY A 10 -3.36 -39.34 -20.58
CA GLY A 10 -3.91 -38.06 -21.04
C GLY A 10 -4.97 -37.49 -20.10
N LEU A 11 -5.86 -38.35 -19.58
CA LEU A 11 -6.91 -37.96 -18.64
C LEU A 11 -6.33 -37.48 -17.30
N GLY A 12 -5.29 -38.16 -16.79
CA GLY A 12 -4.60 -37.77 -15.57
C GLY A 12 -3.95 -36.39 -15.68
N LEU A 13 -3.27 -36.11 -16.80
CA LEU A 13 -2.61 -34.82 -17.04
C LEU A 13 -3.62 -33.67 -17.17
N ALA A 14 -4.76 -33.91 -17.81
CA ALA A 14 -5.83 -32.92 -17.97
C ALA A 14 -6.51 -32.58 -16.63
N LEU A 15 -6.74 -33.57 -15.76
CA LEU A 15 -7.26 -33.36 -14.41
C LEU A 15 -6.28 -32.59 -13.54
N LEU A 16 -4.98 -32.94 -13.59
CA LEU A 16 -3.94 -32.23 -12.87
C LEU A 16 -3.85 -30.76 -13.34
N TYR A 17 -3.88 -30.54 -14.66
CA TYR A 17 -3.87 -29.19 -15.24
C TYR A 17 -5.10 -28.39 -14.81
N ARG A 18 -6.30 -28.99 -14.78
CA ARG A 18 -7.50 -28.32 -14.28
C ARG A 18 -7.43 -28.00 -12.79
N LEU A 19 -6.86 -28.88 -11.96
CA LEU A 19 -6.70 -28.65 -10.52
C LEU A 19 -5.72 -27.49 -10.26
N VAL A 20 -4.60 -27.44 -10.99
CA VAL A 20 -3.63 -26.34 -10.92
C VAL A 20 -4.24 -25.04 -11.43
N ALA A 21 -4.92 -25.07 -12.58
CA ALA A 21 -5.57 -23.89 -13.16
C ALA A 21 -6.77 -23.37 -12.33
N ALA A 22 -7.44 -24.23 -11.57
CA ALA A 22 -8.51 -23.84 -10.65
C ALA A 22 -7.96 -23.15 -9.39
N ASN A 23 -6.87 -23.68 -8.82
CA ASN A 23 -6.17 -23.00 -7.71
C ASN A 23 -5.60 -21.64 -8.13
N LEU A 24 -5.10 -21.51 -9.37
CA LEU A 24 -4.65 -20.23 -9.90
C LEU A 24 -5.79 -19.24 -10.19
N ARG A 25 -7.00 -19.73 -10.53
CA ARG A 25 -8.18 -18.89 -10.76
C ARG A 25 -8.84 -18.40 -9.48
N GLY A 26 -8.76 -19.15 -8.38
CA GLY A 26 -9.26 -18.73 -7.06
C GLY A 26 -8.53 -17.50 -6.49
N ILE A 27 -7.28 -17.28 -6.90
CA ILE A 27 -6.44 -16.19 -6.38
C ILE A 27 -6.74 -14.85 -7.09
N ARG A 28 -7.39 -14.86 -8.26
CA ARG A 28 -7.68 -13.62 -9.02
C ARG A 28 -9.12 -13.10 -8.87
N ALA A 29 -9.98 -13.80 -8.12
CA ALA A 29 -11.41 -13.51 -8.03
C ALA A 29 -11.83 -12.66 -6.82
N ASN A 30 -10.93 -12.34 -5.88
CA ASN A 30 -11.27 -11.47 -4.75
C ASN A 30 -11.17 -9.97 -5.05
N ASN A 31 -11.02 -9.60 -6.32
CA ASN A 31 -11.46 -8.31 -6.81
C ASN A 31 -13.00 -8.34 -6.89
N LYS A 32 -13.66 -8.50 -5.72
CA LYS A 32 -15.08 -8.22 -5.56
C LYS A 32 -15.20 -6.76 -5.98
N LYS A 33 -15.63 -6.55 -7.22
CA LYS A 33 -15.70 -5.23 -7.85
C LYS A 33 -16.54 -4.37 -6.92
N MET A 34 -15.88 -3.59 -6.06
CA MET A 34 -16.54 -2.46 -5.42
C MET A 34 -17.19 -1.70 -6.57
N PRO A 35 -18.49 -1.36 -6.44
CA PRO A 35 -19.24 -0.72 -7.51
C PRO A 35 -18.35 0.38 -8.06
N HIS A 36 -18.01 0.27 -9.36
CA HIS A 36 -17.18 1.24 -10.06
C HIS A 36 -17.62 2.61 -9.58
N ASP A 37 -16.72 3.28 -8.85
CA ASP A 37 -16.92 4.61 -8.31
C ASP A 37 -17.38 5.49 -9.46
N ARG A 38 -18.70 5.67 -9.59
CA ARG A 38 -19.33 6.54 -10.60
C ARG A 38 -19.05 8.01 -10.26
N GLY A 39 -18.36 8.28 -9.16
CA GLY A 39 -17.64 9.51 -8.86
C GLY A 39 -16.28 9.60 -9.55
N GLN A 40 -16.19 9.24 -10.84
CA GLN A 40 -15.21 9.85 -11.73
C GLN A 40 -15.57 11.34 -11.88
N GLY A 41 -15.32 12.12 -10.82
CA GLY A 41 -15.01 13.53 -11.01
C GLY A 41 -13.91 13.59 -12.06
N ARG A 42 -14.01 14.52 -13.02
CA ARG A 42 -13.10 14.65 -14.17
C ARG A 42 -11.61 14.70 -13.78
N ASP A 43 -11.31 14.83 -12.49
CA ASP A 43 -10.00 15.14 -11.90
C ASP A 43 -9.25 13.95 -11.28
N PHE A 44 -9.74 12.70 -11.41
CA PHE A 44 -9.00 11.51 -10.96
C PHE A 44 -9.12 10.31 -11.92
N THR A 45 -7.98 9.75 -12.31
CA THR A 45 -7.87 8.53 -13.13
C THR A 45 -7.04 7.49 -12.41
N THR A 46 -7.69 6.44 -11.92
CA THR A 46 -7.04 5.35 -11.19
C THR A 46 -6.01 4.65 -12.09
N SER A 47 -4.74 4.74 -11.71
CA SER A 47 -3.64 4.00 -12.33
C SER A 47 -3.50 2.60 -11.71
N GLN A 48 -3.55 2.51 -10.38
CA GLN A 48 -3.65 1.24 -9.65
C GLN A 48 -4.45 1.45 -8.37
N SER A 49 -4.97 0.36 -7.80
CA SER A 49 -5.72 0.36 -6.54
C SER A 49 -5.41 -0.87 -5.68
N LEU A 50 -5.52 -0.69 -4.37
CA LEU A 50 -5.42 -1.70 -3.33
C LEU A 50 -6.67 -1.61 -2.47
N HIS A 51 -7.20 -2.77 -2.08
CA HIS A 51 -8.31 -2.85 -1.15
C HIS A 51 -7.88 -3.70 0.03
N SER A 52 -8.45 -3.42 1.20
CA SER A 52 -8.30 -4.30 2.34
C SER A 52 -9.00 -5.63 2.09
N HIS A 53 -8.60 -6.65 2.84
CA HIS A 53 -9.16 -8.00 2.79
C HIS A 53 -10.68 -8.00 3.01
N ASP A 54 -11.17 -7.17 3.93
CA ASP A 54 -12.60 -7.00 4.23
C ASP A 54 -13.33 -6.04 3.26
N GLY A 55 -12.59 -5.34 2.39
CA GLY A 55 -13.11 -4.30 1.49
C GLY A 55 -13.60 -3.02 2.20
N SER A 56 -13.36 -2.85 3.51
CA SER A 56 -13.80 -1.67 4.25
C SER A 56 -12.94 -0.44 3.96
N THR A 57 -11.71 -0.64 3.55
CA THR A 57 -10.74 0.40 3.23
C THR A 57 -10.03 0.11 1.92
N GLY A 58 -9.45 1.14 1.32
CA GLY A 58 -8.66 0.99 0.12
C GLY A 58 -7.88 2.25 -0.19
N LEU A 59 -7.03 2.14 -1.18
CA LEU A 59 -6.29 3.24 -1.75
C LEU A 59 -6.22 3.08 -3.25
N ALA A 60 -6.20 4.19 -3.96
CA ALA A 60 -5.98 4.26 -5.38
C ALA A 60 -5.05 5.43 -5.65
N PHE A 61 -4.22 5.36 -6.68
CA PHE A 61 -3.42 6.52 -7.08
C PHE A 61 -3.60 6.83 -8.55
N ASP A 62 -3.50 8.12 -8.86
CA ASP A 62 -3.44 8.68 -10.20
C ASP A 62 -2.00 9.18 -10.43
N ARG A 63 -1.26 8.46 -11.26
CA ARG A 63 0.14 8.77 -11.56
C ARG A 63 0.29 10.09 -12.31
N HIS A 64 -0.64 10.38 -13.22
CA HIS A 64 -0.53 11.52 -14.12
C HIS A 64 -0.82 12.82 -13.39
N ARG A 65 -1.80 12.79 -12.48
CA ARG A 65 -2.22 13.96 -11.71
C ARG A 65 -1.55 14.08 -10.35
N LYS A 66 -0.69 13.12 -9.98
CA LYS A 66 0.00 13.06 -8.68
C LYS A 66 -0.96 13.11 -7.49
N LYS A 67 -2.07 12.37 -7.60
CA LYS A 67 -3.14 12.30 -6.60
C LYS A 67 -3.25 10.91 -6.00
N LEU A 68 -3.57 10.85 -4.73
CA LEU A 68 -3.93 9.64 -3.99
C LEU A 68 -5.41 9.73 -3.61
N ARG A 69 -6.17 8.65 -3.78
CA ARG A 69 -7.55 8.53 -3.33
C ARG A 69 -7.63 7.47 -2.26
N LEU A 70 -8.14 7.84 -1.09
CA LEU A 70 -8.43 6.96 0.02
C LEU A 70 -9.89 6.55 -0.06
N LEU A 71 -10.14 5.26 0.15
CA LEU A 71 -11.46 4.68 0.19
C LEU A 71 -11.70 4.15 1.60
N TYR A 72 -12.86 4.46 2.18
CA TYR A 72 -13.26 3.89 3.48
C TYR A 72 -14.79 3.81 3.57
N SER A 73 -15.30 2.88 4.37
CA SER A 73 -16.72 2.79 4.69
C SER A 73 -17.06 3.62 5.93
N LEU A 74 -18.07 4.49 5.84
CA LEU A 74 -18.61 5.25 6.96
C LEU A 74 -20.11 4.99 7.07
N GLY A 75 -20.55 4.37 8.16
CA GLY A 75 -21.95 3.97 8.33
C GLY A 75 -22.45 3.03 7.23
N GLY A 76 -21.58 2.16 6.72
CA GLY A 76 -21.90 1.24 5.61
C GLY A 76 -21.88 1.88 4.22
N SER A 77 -21.70 3.20 4.12
CA SER A 77 -21.61 3.91 2.84
C SER A 77 -20.15 4.08 2.42
N PRO A 78 -19.80 3.79 1.15
CA PRO A 78 -18.45 4.05 0.65
C PRO A 78 -18.21 5.56 0.55
N VAL A 79 -17.11 6.01 1.12
CA VAL A 79 -16.64 7.39 1.05
C VAL A 79 -15.25 7.39 0.43
N ALA A 80 -15.05 8.32 -0.51
CA ALA A 80 -13.76 8.53 -1.16
C ALA A 80 -13.22 9.92 -0.82
N ARG A 81 -11.92 9.99 -0.56
CA ARG A 81 -11.22 11.25 -0.37
C ARG A 81 -10.01 11.30 -1.28
N THR A 82 -9.88 12.36 -2.05
CA THR A 82 -8.69 12.60 -2.88
C THR A 82 -7.77 13.60 -2.19
N LEU A 83 -6.48 13.32 -2.19
CA LEU A 83 -5.41 14.16 -1.66
C LEU A 83 -4.24 14.17 -2.65
N ASP A 84 -3.41 15.20 -2.60
CA ASP A 84 -2.24 15.29 -3.45
C ASP A 84 -1.07 14.53 -2.81
N TYR A 85 -0.06 14.15 -3.59
CA TYR A 85 1.11 13.46 -3.02
C TYR A 85 1.79 14.27 -1.92
N HIS A 86 1.72 15.61 -1.92
CA HIS A 86 2.25 16.49 -0.89
C HIS A 86 1.61 16.29 0.52
N ASP A 87 0.45 15.65 0.58
CA ASP A 87 -0.23 15.32 1.83
C ASP A 87 0.22 13.99 2.44
N LEU A 88 0.95 13.14 1.69
CA LEU A 88 1.46 11.87 2.21
C LEU A 88 2.77 12.09 2.98
N LEU A 89 2.73 11.97 4.30
CA LEU A 89 3.86 12.23 5.19
C LEU A 89 4.76 11.00 5.38
N ALA A 90 4.14 9.83 5.59
CA ALA A 90 4.85 8.59 5.81
C ALA A 90 4.02 7.37 5.44
N CYS A 91 4.70 6.25 5.27
CA CYS A 91 4.12 4.94 5.01
C CYS A 91 4.83 3.88 5.88
N GLU A 92 4.05 3.02 6.52
CA GLU A 92 4.52 1.95 7.40
C GLU A 92 3.93 0.61 6.96
N ILE A 93 4.75 -0.43 6.95
CA ILE A 93 4.28 -1.83 6.98
C ILE A 93 4.18 -2.22 8.45
N ARG A 94 3.03 -2.73 8.87
CA ARG A 94 2.83 -3.23 10.23
C ARG A 94 2.41 -4.69 10.22
N GLU A 95 3.05 -5.46 11.09
CA GLU A 95 2.81 -6.88 11.32
C GLU A 95 2.46 -7.06 12.80
N ASP A 96 1.28 -7.60 13.10
CA ASP A 96 0.76 -7.77 14.47
C ASP A 96 0.86 -6.49 15.32
N GLY A 97 0.54 -5.36 14.70
CA GLY A 97 0.60 -4.04 15.33
C GLY A 97 2.02 -3.49 15.52
N ARG A 98 3.07 -4.16 15.07
CA ARG A 98 4.47 -3.66 15.13
C ARG A 98 4.92 -3.15 13.77
N THR A 99 5.61 -2.02 13.73
CA THR A 99 6.17 -1.48 12.48
C THR A 99 7.39 -2.29 12.07
N VAL A 100 7.33 -2.95 10.92
CA VAL A 100 8.44 -3.75 10.35
C VAL A 100 9.22 -2.98 9.28
N ALA A 101 8.59 -2.00 8.63
CA ALA A 101 9.24 -1.09 7.69
C ALA A 101 8.56 0.29 7.73
N LYS A 102 9.33 1.36 7.54
CA LYS A 102 8.84 2.75 7.55
C LYS A 102 9.57 3.61 6.53
N SER A 103 8.85 4.47 5.83
CA SER A 103 9.38 5.52 4.98
C SER A 103 8.67 6.82 5.30
N GLU A 104 9.41 7.93 5.41
CA GLU A 104 8.87 9.24 5.76
C GLU A 104 9.59 10.34 4.99
N ARG A 105 8.96 11.52 4.89
CA ARG A 105 9.57 12.71 4.30
C ARG A 105 10.76 13.19 5.10
N ALA A 106 11.81 13.62 4.41
CA ALA A 106 12.97 14.22 5.06
C ALA A 106 12.66 15.62 5.63
N ALA A 107 11.88 16.43 4.90
CA ALA A 107 11.69 17.85 5.19
C ALA A 107 10.73 18.16 6.36
N LYS A 108 9.92 17.18 6.80
CA LYS A 108 8.96 17.34 7.91
C LYS A 108 9.41 16.76 9.25
N ILE A 109 10.68 16.35 9.36
CA ILE A 109 11.36 16.02 10.64
C ILE A 109 11.73 17.30 11.42
N ARG A 110 10.84 18.30 11.42
CA ARG A 110 10.92 19.52 12.26
C ARG A 110 9.65 19.71 13.09
N ASN A 111 8.94 18.61 13.36
CA ASN A 111 7.94 18.55 14.41
C ASN A 111 8.32 17.41 15.37
N PRO A 112 8.82 17.71 16.59
CA PRO A 112 9.24 16.70 17.57
C PRO A 112 8.09 15.81 18.08
N SER A 113 6.85 16.10 17.67
CA SER A 113 5.63 15.34 17.99
C SER A 113 5.41 14.11 17.12
N LEU A 114 6.04 14.03 15.93
CA LEU A 114 6.25 12.77 15.20
C LEU A 114 7.42 12.08 15.89
N GLY A 115 7.11 11.56 17.08
CA GLY A 115 8.06 11.15 18.08
C GLY A 115 9.15 10.26 17.50
N ARG A 116 10.32 10.33 18.15
CA ARG A 116 11.24 9.20 18.26
C ARG A 116 10.37 7.96 18.27
N MET A 117 10.32 7.20 17.17
CA MET A 117 10.00 5.80 17.31
C MET A 117 10.91 5.35 18.44
N PRO A 118 10.41 4.62 19.46
CA PRO A 118 11.34 3.77 20.17
C PRO A 118 12.04 3.01 19.04
N ALA A 119 13.31 3.32 18.80
CA ALA A 119 14.18 2.40 18.11
C ALA A 119 13.95 1.15 18.94
N SER A 120 13.21 0.19 18.38
CA SER A 120 12.99 -1.09 19.01
C SER A 120 14.37 -1.71 19.04
N SER A 121 15.11 -1.36 20.10
CA SER A 121 16.37 -1.95 20.46
C SER A 121 16.08 -3.42 20.65
N GLY A 122 16.33 -4.17 19.58
CA GLY A 122 17.07 -5.42 19.65
C GLY A 122 16.44 -6.60 20.36
N ASP A 123 15.23 -6.52 20.90
CA ASP A 123 14.48 -7.73 21.22
C ASP A 123 13.87 -8.24 19.92
N SER A 124 14.71 -8.91 19.12
CA SER A 124 14.22 -9.98 18.25
C SER A 124 13.42 -10.89 19.18
N PRO A 125 12.08 -10.93 19.11
CA PRO A 125 11.32 -11.86 19.91
C PRO A 125 11.88 -13.23 19.58
N ALA A 126 12.39 -13.94 20.59
CA ALA A 126 12.71 -15.35 20.45
C ALA A 126 11.52 -15.97 19.72
N PRO A 127 11.73 -16.72 18.62
CA PRO A 127 10.65 -17.17 17.77
C PRO A 127 9.62 -17.85 18.65
N SER A 128 8.51 -17.15 18.92
CA SER A 128 7.41 -17.72 19.64
C SER A 128 7.01 -18.94 18.83
N GLN A 129 6.85 -20.06 19.51
CA GLN A 129 6.62 -21.39 18.93
C GLN A 129 5.39 -21.45 17.98
N ASP A 130 4.66 -20.34 17.86
CA ASP A 130 3.63 -20.08 16.85
C ASP A 130 4.21 -19.27 15.68
N ASP A 131 4.57 -19.97 14.60
CA ASP A 131 5.00 -19.45 13.29
C ASP A 131 3.82 -18.80 12.52
N ARG A 132 3.01 -18.00 13.21
CA ARG A 132 1.77 -17.40 12.71
C ARG A 132 1.83 -15.88 12.82
N ILE A 133 1.26 -15.22 11.81
CA ILE A 133 1.02 -13.78 11.79
C ILE A 133 -0.48 -13.59 11.85
N GLY A 134 -0.95 -12.77 12.78
CA GLY A 134 -2.37 -12.44 12.95
C GLY A 134 -2.83 -11.36 11.97
N GLN A 135 -2.00 -10.33 11.75
CA GLN A 135 -2.38 -9.17 10.96
C GLN A 135 -1.20 -8.61 10.15
N LEU A 136 -1.48 -8.23 8.89
CA LEU A 136 -0.56 -7.50 8.02
C LEU A 136 -1.28 -6.29 7.43
N GLU A 137 -0.80 -5.08 7.71
CA GLU A 137 -1.44 -3.83 7.28
C GLU A 137 -0.46 -2.79 6.74
N LEU A 138 -0.89 -2.04 5.74
CA LEU A 138 -0.21 -0.85 5.24
C LEU A 138 -0.84 0.38 5.89
N LYS A 139 -0.04 1.16 6.63
CA LYS A 139 -0.48 2.39 7.28
C LYS A 139 0.13 3.60 6.58
N LEU A 140 -0.72 4.54 6.19
CA LEU A 140 -0.33 5.85 5.66
C LEU A 140 -0.53 6.91 6.74
N ILE A 141 0.43 7.82 6.85
CA ILE A 141 0.35 8.99 7.71
C ILE A 141 0.19 10.21 6.80
N LEU A 142 -0.82 11.03 7.09
CA LEU A 142 -1.30 12.10 6.21
C LEU A 142 -1.21 13.46 6.89
N ASN A 143 -1.05 14.51 6.09
CA ASN A 143 -1.05 15.90 6.52
C ASN A 143 -2.46 16.44 6.75
N ASP A 144 -3.26 15.73 7.53
CA ASP A 144 -4.59 16.18 7.91
C ASP A 144 -4.84 15.89 9.40
N PRO A 145 -5.01 16.91 10.24
CA PRO A 145 -5.27 16.71 11.67
C PRO A 145 -6.57 15.95 11.95
N ALA A 146 -7.59 16.05 11.08
CA ALA A 146 -8.85 15.35 11.31
C ALA A 146 -8.72 13.84 11.06
N ARG A 147 -7.84 13.44 10.13
CA ARG A 147 -7.65 12.04 9.71
C ARG A 147 -6.20 11.77 9.34
N ALA A 148 -5.32 11.86 10.33
CA ALA A 148 -3.88 11.72 10.14
C ALA A 148 -3.43 10.30 9.75
N GLN A 149 -4.30 9.29 9.86
CA GLN A 149 -3.96 7.90 9.59
C GLN A 149 -4.98 7.24 8.67
N HIS A 150 -4.48 6.50 7.67
CA HIS A 150 -5.27 5.61 6.82
C HIS A 150 -4.64 4.23 6.82
N ARG A 151 -5.41 3.17 7.06
CA ARG A 151 -4.90 1.80 7.16
C ARG A 151 -5.59 0.91 6.14
N VAL A 152 -4.81 0.04 5.50
CA VAL A 152 -5.31 -0.98 4.58
C VAL A 152 -4.80 -2.33 5.06
N VAL A 153 -5.71 -3.13 5.60
CA VAL A 153 -5.41 -4.46 6.16
C VAL A 153 -5.45 -5.50 5.05
N LEU A 154 -4.32 -6.14 4.76
CA LEU A 154 -4.22 -7.17 3.71
C LEU A 154 -4.37 -8.59 4.26
N LEU A 155 -4.12 -8.75 5.56
CA LEU A 155 -4.34 -9.99 6.29
C LEU A 155 -4.90 -9.66 7.67
N ASP A 156 -5.99 -10.33 8.05
CA ASP A 156 -6.75 -10.08 9.29
C ASP A 156 -7.04 -11.36 10.10
N HIS A 157 -6.38 -12.48 9.75
CA HIS A 157 -6.57 -13.77 10.40
C HIS A 157 -5.24 -14.51 10.59
N PRO A 158 -5.10 -15.30 11.67
CA PRO A 158 -3.89 -16.08 11.95
C PRO A 158 -3.49 -16.97 10.77
N THR A 159 -2.34 -16.68 10.18
CA THR A 159 -1.82 -17.38 9.01
C THR A 159 -0.38 -17.79 9.25
N ARG A 160 -0.02 -19.00 8.83
CA ARG A 160 1.36 -19.48 8.92
C ARG A 160 2.30 -18.56 8.12
N ARG A 161 3.34 -18.04 8.75
CA ARG A 161 4.38 -17.25 8.09
C ARG A 161 5.01 -18.07 6.97
N GLY A 162 5.23 -17.42 5.84
CA GLY A 162 5.75 -18.10 4.64
C GLY A 162 4.77 -19.08 3.99
N GLY A 163 3.54 -19.24 4.49
CA GLY A 163 2.46 -19.94 3.79
C GLY A 163 2.02 -19.16 2.54
N PRO A 164 1.28 -19.80 1.60
CA PRO A 164 0.86 -19.16 0.35
C PRO A 164 0.11 -17.85 0.54
N THR A 165 -0.86 -17.81 1.46
CA THR A 165 -1.65 -16.61 1.79
C THR A 165 -0.76 -15.48 2.31
N HIS A 166 0.14 -15.79 3.26
CA HIS A 166 1.10 -14.82 3.79
C HIS A 166 2.02 -14.27 2.69
N ARG A 167 2.61 -15.15 1.86
CA ARG A 167 3.51 -14.72 0.78
C ARG A 167 2.82 -13.81 -0.23
N GLN A 168 1.54 -14.06 -0.53
CA GLN A 168 0.78 -13.20 -1.42
C GLN A 168 0.54 -11.82 -0.78
N ALA A 169 0.04 -11.80 0.46
CA ALA A 169 -0.20 -10.54 1.18
C ALA A 169 1.09 -9.73 1.39
N ASP A 170 2.21 -10.41 1.68
CA ASP A 170 3.53 -9.79 1.77
C ASP A 170 3.99 -9.26 0.41
N ALA A 171 3.85 -10.01 -0.69
CA ALA A 171 4.19 -9.49 -2.02
C ALA A 171 3.40 -8.22 -2.38
N ASP A 172 2.10 -8.22 -2.08
CA ASP A 172 1.22 -7.08 -2.31
C ASP A 172 1.60 -5.88 -1.43
N ILE A 173 1.84 -6.09 -0.13
CA ILE A 173 2.20 -4.99 0.77
C ILE A 173 3.56 -4.39 0.40
N GLN A 174 4.53 -5.22 0.02
CA GLN A 174 5.86 -4.77 -0.40
C GLN A 174 5.79 -3.99 -1.71
N HIS A 175 4.95 -4.41 -2.66
CA HIS A 175 4.68 -3.64 -3.88
C HIS A 175 4.15 -2.25 -3.57
N TRP A 176 3.12 -2.17 -2.73
CA TRP A 176 2.48 -0.89 -2.38
C TRP A 176 3.36 0.00 -1.51
N TYR A 177 4.11 -0.57 -0.58
CA TYR A 177 5.08 0.17 0.23
C TYR A 177 6.18 0.81 -0.63
N ARG A 178 6.76 0.06 -1.59
CA ARG A 178 7.74 0.62 -2.54
C ARG A 178 7.14 1.75 -3.36
N LEU A 179 5.89 1.61 -3.78
CA LEU A 179 5.19 2.65 -4.52
C LEU A 179 5.02 3.91 -3.67
N MET A 180 4.49 3.78 -2.45
CA MET A 180 4.33 4.91 -1.52
C MET A 180 5.65 5.59 -1.20
N LYS A 181 6.73 4.82 -1.01
CA LYS A 181 8.08 5.35 -0.82
C LYS A 181 8.52 6.26 -1.98
N VAL A 182 8.29 5.84 -3.22
CA VAL A 182 8.58 6.69 -4.40
C VAL A 182 7.73 7.96 -4.39
N LEU A 183 6.44 7.86 -4.05
CA LEU A 183 5.56 9.04 -4.01
C LEU A 183 6.00 10.06 -2.94
N ILE A 184 6.41 9.57 -1.76
CA ILE A 184 6.95 10.40 -0.67
C ILE A 184 8.20 11.15 -1.15
N HIS A 185 9.15 10.46 -1.79
CA HIS A 185 10.37 11.09 -2.32
C HIS A 185 10.09 12.11 -3.44
N GLN A 186 9.10 11.83 -4.30
CA GLN A 186 8.70 12.77 -5.34
C GLN A 186 8.12 14.05 -4.75
N ALA A 187 7.37 13.95 -3.66
CA ALA A 187 6.81 15.12 -2.99
C ALA A 187 7.90 15.96 -2.29
N ASP A 188 8.93 15.33 -1.71
CA ASP A 188 10.08 16.05 -1.13
C ASP A 188 10.87 16.83 -2.20
N SER A 189 11.03 16.23 -3.39
CA SER A 189 11.79 16.86 -4.48
C SER A 189 11.10 18.11 -5.04
N THR A 190 9.76 18.18 -4.98
CA THR A 190 9.01 19.35 -5.43
C THR A 190 9.00 20.52 -4.45
N GLU A 191 9.39 20.30 -3.19
CA GLU A 191 9.38 21.33 -2.14
C GLU A 191 10.73 22.09 -2.02
N THR A 192 11.79 21.62 -2.70
CA THR A 192 13.08 22.33 -2.67
C THR A 192 12.99 23.57 -3.56
N PRO A 193 13.00 24.80 -2.99
CA PRO A 193 13.05 26.01 -3.79
C PRO A 193 14.40 26.06 -4.51
N GLU A 194 14.41 26.34 -5.81
CA GLU A 194 15.62 26.61 -6.60
C GLU A 194 16.54 27.59 -5.82
N PRO A 195 17.73 27.16 -5.35
CA PRO A 195 18.66 28.04 -4.64
C PRO A 195 19.35 28.94 -5.67
N GLY A 196 18.68 29.98 -6.18
CA GLY A 196 19.29 30.72 -7.30
C GLY A 196 18.70 32.06 -7.72
N LEU A 197 17.47 32.43 -7.36
CA LEU A 197 16.94 33.77 -7.67
C LEU A 197 16.91 34.60 -6.40
N ARG A 198 18.09 35.02 -5.93
CA ARG A 198 18.14 36.25 -5.13
C ARG A 198 17.65 37.36 -6.07
N PRO A 199 16.60 38.13 -5.72
CA PRO A 199 16.33 39.36 -6.44
C PRO A 199 17.64 40.15 -6.43
N LEU A 200 18.12 40.52 -7.61
CA LEU A 200 19.15 41.55 -7.74
C LEU A 200 18.57 42.75 -6.99
N THR A 201 19.03 42.96 -5.76
CA THR A 201 18.79 44.20 -5.04
C THR A 201 19.51 45.24 -5.88
N ASP A 202 18.71 45.88 -6.73
CA ASP A 202 19.06 47.04 -7.51
C ASP A 202 19.75 48.01 -6.57
N SER A 203 21.07 48.05 -6.68
CA SER A 203 21.93 48.93 -5.92
C SER A 203 21.86 50.30 -6.60
N GLY A 204 20.65 50.86 -6.66
CA GLY A 204 20.37 52.19 -7.15
C GLY A 204 20.60 53.21 -6.05
N GLU A 205 21.85 53.35 -5.61
CA GLU A 205 22.32 54.49 -4.82
C GLU A 205 23.23 55.33 -5.71
N ALA A 206 22.62 56.30 -6.40
CA ALA A 206 23.21 57.46 -7.07
C ALA A 206 22.00 58.30 -7.55
N VAL A 207 21.75 59.55 -7.18
CA VAL A 207 22.54 60.66 -6.62
C VAL A 207 21.60 61.53 -5.79
#